data_AF-A0A1Q4ASC7-F1
#
_entry.id   AF-A0A1Q4ASC7-F1
#
_cell.length_a   1.000
_cell.length_b   1.000
_cell.length_c   1.000
_cell.angle_alpha   90.00
_cell.angle_beta   90.00
_cell.angle_gamma   90.00
#
_symmetry.space_group_name_H-M   'P 1'
#
loop_
_entity.id
_entity.type
_entity.pdbx_description
1 polymer ?
#
loop_
_entity_poly.entity_id
_entity_poly.type
_entity_poly.pdbx_seq_one_letter_code
_entity_poly.pdbx_strand_id
1 'polypeptide(L)'
;MFLDHLRSARGRCDDRVVGEILEWIWQFRDHVSNYSDTDQRSRFREFDPMFGTLTSIAMTWTVRVGDVPMEFLVDEYSTLDATTITMIKQAVSEPLNLRGEALPRSNLRDIRSIDSRHDARVQVADVLAGVGQEIARMAYAGVLDDDLQNATREMLDGNGMWADDSALDLLWESNVPEYFKAWRARHSP
;
A
#
# COMPACT_ATOMS: atom_id res chain seq x y z
N MET A 1 -19.17 4.90 -22.58
CA MET A 1 -19.92 4.58 -21.33
C MET A 1 -19.50 5.50 -20.18
N PHE A 2 -18.28 5.41 -19.62
CA PHE A 2 -17.85 6.31 -18.52
C PHE A 2 -17.89 7.81 -18.88
N LEU A 3 -17.30 8.20 -20.02
CA LEU A 3 -17.29 9.61 -20.44
C LEU A 3 -18.68 10.16 -20.74
N ASP A 4 -19.62 9.31 -21.17
CA ASP A 4 -21.01 9.71 -21.41
C ASP A 4 -21.75 9.96 -20.10
N HIS A 5 -21.51 9.12 -19.08
CA HIS A 5 -22.02 9.33 -17.73
C HIS A 5 -21.40 10.55 -17.07
N LEU A 6 -20.09 10.78 -17.22
CA LEU A 6 -19.39 11.96 -16.71
C LEU A 6 -19.93 13.25 -17.36
N ARG A 7 -20.13 13.25 -18.67
CA ARG A 7 -20.74 14.38 -19.41
C ARG A 7 -22.15 14.69 -18.87
N SER A 8 -22.96 13.65 -18.65
CA SER A 8 -24.33 13.77 -18.15
C SER A 8 -24.37 14.28 -16.71
N ALA A 9 -23.52 13.74 -15.84
CA ALA A 9 -23.42 14.13 -14.43
C ALA A 9 -23.03 15.60 -14.29
N ARG A 10 -22.05 16.06 -15.07
CA ARG A 10 -21.60 17.46 -15.08
C ARG A 10 -22.69 18.44 -15.52
N GLY A 11 -23.51 18.06 -16.50
CA GLY A 11 -24.62 18.88 -16.97
C GLY A 11 -25.84 18.91 -16.04
N ARG A 12 -25.87 18.05 -15.01
CA ARG A 12 -26.99 17.90 -14.06
C ARG A 12 -26.56 18.14 -12.60
N CYS A 13 -25.31 18.54 -12.38
CA CYS A 13 -24.78 18.75 -11.03
C CYS A 13 -25.07 20.19 -10.60
N ASP A 14 -25.94 20.35 -9.61
CA ASP A 14 -26.31 21.65 -9.03
C ASP A 14 -25.40 22.04 -7.84
N ASP A 15 -24.57 21.10 -7.36
CA ASP A 15 -23.60 21.35 -6.30
C ASP A 15 -22.31 21.95 -6.87
N ARG A 16 -21.91 23.11 -6.35
CA ARG A 16 -20.75 23.85 -6.85
C ARG A 16 -19.43 23.10 -6.67
N VAL A 17 -19.22 22.48 -5.50
CA VAL A 17 -17.96 21.78 -5.19
C VAL A 17 -17.85 20.51 -6.02
N VAL A 18 -18.94 19.74 -6.12
CA VAL A 18 -18.98 18.53 -6.95
C VAL A 18 -18.87 18.89 -8.43
N GLY A 19 -19.52 19.98 -8.86
CA GLY A 19 -19.42 20.50 -10.23
C GLY A 19 -17.98 20.86 -10.61
N GLU A 20 -17.24 21.51 -9.72
CA GLU A 20 -15.81 21.86 -9.91
C GLU A 20 -14.95 20.59 -10.08
N ILE A 21 -15.17 19.56 -9.26
CA ILE A 21 -14.47 18.27 -9.36
C ILE A 21 -14.80 17.56 -10.68
N LEU A 22 -16.08 17.51 -11.06
CA LEU A 22 -16.53 16.88 -12.31
C LEU A 22 -15.98 17.62 -13.55
N GLU A 23 -15.86 18.94 -13.49
CA GLU A 23 -15.24 19.75 -14.54
C GLU A 23 -13.73 19.47 -14.62
N TRP A 24 -13.04 19.36 -13.49
CA TRP A 24 -11.64 18.92 -13.45
C TRP A 24 -11.44 17.56 -14.11
N ILE A 25 -12.19 16.54 -13.71
CA ILE A 25 -12.10 15.19 -14.30
C ILE A 25 -12.41 15.25 -15.81
N TRP A 26 -13.36 16.08 -16.24
CA TRP A 26 -13.69 16.25 -17.66
C TRP A 26 -12.58 16.91 -18.48
N GLN A 27 -11.87 17.89 -17.91
CA GLN A 27 -10.74 18.55 -18.56
C GLN A 27 -9.56 17.58 -18.77
N PHE A 28 -9.33 16.68 -17.82
CA PHE A 28 -8.30 15.65 -17.94
C PHE A 28 -8.64 14.51 -18.91
N ARG A 29 -9.86 14.44 -19.47
CA ARG A 29 -10.28 13.36 -20.37
C ARG A 29 -9.39 13.23 -21.63
N ASP A 30 -8.90 14.35 -22.15
CA ASP A 30 -8.10 14.35 -23.38
C ASP A 30 -6.68 13.83 -23.10
N HIS A 31 -6.22 13.92 -21.85
CA HIS A 31 -5.04 13.19 -21.41
C HIS A 31 -5.27 11.68 -21.44
N VAL A 32 -6.45 11.17 -21.06
CA VAL A 32 -6.76 9.72 -21.13
C VAL A 32 -6.67 9.17 -22.56
N SER A 33 -7.04 9.96 -23.58
CA SER A 33 -6.97 9.55 -24.99
C SER A 33 -5.53 9.42 -25.53
N ASN A 34 -4.59 10.22 -25.02
CA ASN A 34 -3.17 10.11 -25.38
C ASN A 34 -2.47 8.91 -24.70
N TYR A 35 -3.16 8.22 -23.79
CA TYR A 35 -2.66 7.07 -23.03
C TYR A 35 -3.07 5.73 -23.65
N SER A 36 -3.68 5.69 -24.84
CA SER A 36 -4.07 4.44 -25.52
C SER A 36 -2.99 3.82 -26.42
N ASP A 37 -2.00 4.59 -26.93
CA ASP A 37 -1.15 4.16 -28.09
C ASP A 37 0.26 3.54 -27.86
N THR A 38 0.81 3.52 -26.66
CA THR A 38 2.13 2.96 -26.23
C THR A 38 2.00 1.75 -25.29
N ASP A 39 2.02 0.51 -25.78
CA ASP A 39 2.25 -0.73 -25.00
C ASP A 39 1.51 -0.88 -23.62
N GLN A 40 0.33 -1.49 -23.66
CA GLN A 40 -0.61 -1.64 -22.53
C GLN A 40 -0.04 -2.34 -21.28
N ARG A 41 1.07 -3.08 -21.36
CA ARG A 41 1.63 -3.85 -20.22
C ARG A 41 2.53 -3.04 -19.28
N SER A 42 3.10 -1.93 -19.74
CA SER A 42 3.97 -1.07 -18.93
C SER A 42 3.21 0.06 -18.21
N ARG A 43 1.90 0.19 -18.44
CA ARG A 43 1.20 1.49 -18.37
C ARG A 43 0.36 1.81 -17.13
N PHE A 44 0.16 0.87 -16.22
CA PHE A 44 -0.59 1.12 -14.98
C PHE A 44 0.13 0.63 -13.73
N ARG A 45 1.46 0.45 -13.80
CA ARG A 45 2.26 0.01 -12.65
C ARG A 45 2.34 1.05 -11.53
N GLU A 46 2.25 2.33 -11.88
CA GLU A 46 2.18 3.44 -10.91
C GLU A 46 0.85 3.48 -10.15
N PHE A 47 -0.20 2.86 -10.72
CA PHE A 47 -1.49 2.63 -10.08
C PHE A 47 -1.65 1.19 -9.58
N ASP A 48 -0.66 0.33 -9.81
CA ASP A 48 -0.63 -1.00 -9.24
C ASP A 48 -0.20 -0.85 -7.77
N PRO A 49 -1.12 -1.07 -6.81
CA PRO A 49 -0.78 -0.88 -5.41
C PRO A 49 0.36 -1.82 -4.98
N MET A 50 0.60 -2.93 -5.66
CA MET A 50 1.60 -3.92 -5.25
C MET A 50 3.03 -3.43 -5.37
N PHE A 51 3.36 -2.59 -6.36
CA PHE A 51 4.71 -2.04 -6.46
C PHE A 51 5.06 -1.20 -5.24
N GLY A 52 4.21 -0.23 -4.90
CA GLY A 52 4.39 0.64 -3.74
C GLY A 52 4.31 -0.15 -2.43
N THR A 53 3.34 -1.08 -2.33
CA THR A 53 3.13 -1.91 -1.14
C THR A 53 4.33 -2.80 -0.85
N LEU A 54 4.85 -3.56 -1.83
CA LEU A 54 6.00 -4.43 -1.59
C LEU A 54 7.28 -3.65 -1.30
N THR A 55 7.45 -2.49 -1.92
CA THR A 55 8.57 -1.57 -1.61
C THR A 55 8.48 -1.12 -0.15
N SER A 56 7.30 -0.69 0.30
CA SER A 56 7.03 -0.25 1.67
C SER A 56 7.23 -1.36 2.71
N ILE A 57 6.68 -2.55 2.44
CA ILE A 57 6.79 -3.74 3.31
C ILE A 57 8.28 -4.13 3.49
N ALA A 58 9.09 -4.05 2.44
CA ALA A 58 10.52 -4.36 2.53
C ALA A 58 11.27 -3.41 3.46
N MET A 59 10.93 -2.12 3.43
CA MET A 59 11.46 -1.13 4.36
C MET A 59 11.01 -1.43 5.80
N THR A 60 9.72 -1.71 6.00
CA THR A 60 9.14 -2.06 7.30
C THR A 60 9.81 -3.28 7.91
N TRP A 61 10.05 -4.34 7.13
CA TRP A 61 10.76 -5.52 7.63
C TRP A 61 12.22 -5.22 7.95
N THR A 62 12.92 -4.41 7.15
CA THR A 62 14.27 -3.96 7.51
C THR A 62 14.28 -3.21 8.84
N VAL A 63 13.27 -2.38 9.13
CA VAL A 63 13.16 -1.71 10.43
C VAL A 63 13.02 -2.74 11.56
N ARG A 64 12.22 -3.79 11.35
CA ARG A 64 11.92 -4.82 12.35
C ARG A 64 13.10 -5.75 12.62
N VAL A 65 13.73 -6.29 11.58
CA VAL A 65 14.72 -7.37 11.68
C VAL A 65 16.15 -6.93 11.35
N GLY A 66 16.34 -5.68 10.93
CA GLY A 66 17.64 -5.13 10.54
C GLY A 66 18.00 -5.39 9.07
N ASP A 67 19.26 -5.12 8.72
CA ASP A 67 19.82 -5.36 7.39
C ASP A 67 20.17 -6.85 7.19
N VAL A 68 19.13 -7.69 7.15
CA VAL A 68 19.24 -9.11 6.85
C VAL A 68 18.73 -9.41 5.44
N PRO A 69 19.40 -10.30 4.68
CA PRO A 69 18.87 -10.78 3.40
C PRO A 69 17.49 -11.38 3.56
N MET A 70 16.52 -10.94 2.76
CA MET A 70 15.14 -11.42 2.83
C MET A 70 14.58 -11.77 1.44
N GLU A 71 13.64 -12.69 1.41
CA GLU A 71 12.86 -13.04 0.23
C GLU A 71 11.38 -12.93 0.58
N PHE A 72 10.59 -12.42 -0.37
CA PHE A 72 9.14 -12.42 -0.25
C PHE A 72 8.54 -13.64 -0.90
N LEU A 73 7.58 -14.24 -0.20
CA LEU A 73 6.72 -15.29 -0.71
C LEU A 73 5.33 -14.68 -0.79
N VAL A 74 4.82 -14.57 -2.00
CA VAL A 74 3.51 -14.01 -2.29
C VAL A 74 2.66 -15.06 -2.97
N ASP A 75 1.35 -14.98 -2.81
CA ASP A 75 0.44 -15.78 -3.63
C ASP A 75 0.57 -15.39 -5.12
N GLU A 76 0.02 -16.21 -6.01
CA GLU A 76 0.00 -15.92 -7.44
C GLU A 76 -0.66 -14.57 -7.73
N TYR A 77 0.15 -13.61 -8.17
CA TYR A 77 -0.29 -12.28 -8.56
C TYR A 77 0.15 -11.97 -10.00
N SER A 78 -0.84 -11.81 -10.88
CA SER A 78 -0.61 -11.81 -12.34
C SER A 78 0.19 -10.62 -12.87
N THR A 79 0.26 -9.51 -12.13
CA THR A 79 1.04 -8.33 -12.54
C THR A 79 2.46 -8.31 -11.95
N LEU A 80 2.78 -9.24 -11.04
CA LEU A 80 4.14 -9.40 -10.49
C LEU A 80 5.03 -10.21 -11.45
N ASP A 81 5.35 -9.61 -12.58
CA ASP A 81 6.30 -10.18 -13.54
C ASP A 81 7.77 -9.92 -13.15
N ALA A 82 8.70 -10.59 -13.85
CA ALA A 82 10.14 -10.47 -13.60
C ALA A 82 10.66 -9.03 -13.68
N THR A 83 10.07 -8.21 -14.56
CA THR A 83 10.41 -6.79 -14.70
C THR A 83 10.02 -6.04 -13.43
N THR A 84 8.79 -6.25 -12.94
CA THR A 84 8.27 -5.61 -11.72
C THR A 84 9.07 -6.02 -10.49
N ILE A 85 9.42 -7.30 -10.36
CA ILE A 85 10.27 -7.82 -9.28
C ILE A 85 11.63 -7.12 -9.30
N THR A 86 12.25 -6.99 -10.47
CA THR A 86 13.54 -6.30 -10.63
C THR A 86 13.45 -4.83 -10.21
N MET A 87 12.37 -4.15 -10.62
CA MET A 87 12.14 -2.75 -10.26
C MET A 87 11.94 -2.57 -8.76
N ILE A 88 11.16 -3.43 -8.09
CA ILE A 88 10.99 -3.38 -6.63
C ILE A 88 12.33 -3.56 -5.92
N LYS A 89 13.11 -4.58 -6.34
CA LYS A 89 14.45 -4.84 -5.77
C LYS A 89 15.39 -3.66 -5.93
N GLN A 90 15.35 -2.98 -7.08
CA GLN A 90 16.12 -1.78 -7.29
C GLN A 90 15.65 -0.65 -6.37
N ALA A 91 14.34 -0.36 -6.35
CA ALA A 91 13.74 0.72 -5.57
C ALA A 91 14.06 0.62 -4.07
N VAL A 92 13.98 -0.58 -3.49
CA VAL A 92 14.27 -0.78 -2.06
C VAL A 92 15.76 -0.70 -1.71
N SER A 93 16.65 -0.82 -2.71
CA SER A 93 18.09 -0.70 -2.52
C SER A 93 18.61 0.72 -2.70
N GLU A 94 17.83 1.56 -3.39
CA GLU A 94 18.21 2.95 -3.66
C GLU A 94 18.07 3.82 -2.40
N PRO A 95 19.00 4.77 -2.17
CA PRO A 95 18.84 5.72 -1.08
C PRO A 95 17.64 6.64 -1.36
N LEU A 96 16.64 6.59 -0.48
CA LEU A 96 15.50 7.51 -0.54
C LEU A 96 15.54 8.46 0.66
N ASN A 97 15.46 9.76 0.39
CA ASN A 97 15.33 10.78 1.43
C ASN A 97 13.93 11.39 1.32
N LEU A 98 13.15 11.32 2.40
CA LEU A 98 11.83 11.93 2.46
C LEU A 98 11.82 12.97 3.59
N ARG A 99 11.49 14.22 3.25
CA ARG A 99 11.44 15.34 4.23
C ARG A 99 12.73 15.53 5.04
N GLY A 100 13.89 15.18 4.48
CA GLY A 100 15.19 15.31 5.14
C GLY A 100 15.61 14.08 5.96
N GLU A 101 14.77 13.05 6.05
CA GLU A 101 15.09 11.80 6.71
C GLU A 101 15.45 10.72 5.68
N ALA A 102 16.53 9.99 5.95
CA ALA A 102 16.94 8.86 5.12
C ALA A 102 16.09 7.63 5.49
N LEU A 103 15.37 7.10 4.50
CA LEU A 103 14.58 5.89 4.68
C LEU A 103 15.46 4.63 4.67
N PRO A 104 15.06 3.56 5.37
CA PRO A 104 15.81 2.30 5.42
C PRO A 104 15.93 1.68 4.02
N ARG A 105 17.12 1.17 3.71
CA ARG A 105 17.34 0.34 2.51
C ARG A 105 17.11 -1.12 2.86
N SER A 106 16.42 -1.85 1.99
CA SER A 106 16.16 -3.26 2.21
C SER A 106 17.09 -4.17 1.42
N ASN A 107 17.46 -5.28 2.04
CA ASN A 107 18.25 -6.35 1.44
C ASN A 107 17.35 -7.42 0.83
N LEU A 108 16.40 -6.99 -0.01
CA LEU A 108 15.44 -7.86 -0.68
C LEU A 108 16.13 -8.62 -1.83
N ARG A 109 16.32 -9.92 -1.62
CA ARG A 109 16.99 -10.81 -2.57
C ARG A 109 16.08 -11.25 -3.70
N ASP A 110 14.84 -11.58 -3.37
CA ASP A 110 13.88 -12.04 -4.38
C ASP A 110 12.43 -11.89 -3.93
N ILE A 111 11.52 -12.00 -4.89
CA ILE A 111 10.08 -12.10 -4.67
C ILE A 111 9.56 -13.28 -5.49
N ARG A 112 8.94 -14.25 -4.82
CA ARG A 112 8.51 -15.50 -5.44
C ARG A 112 7.00 -15.67 -5.29
N SER A 113 6.33 -15.84 -6.42
CA SER A 113 4.93 -16.25 -6.46
C SER A 113 4.82 -17.76 -6.24
N ILE A 114 3.95 -18.17 -5.32
CA ILE A 114 3.73 -19.56 -4.95
C ILE A 114 2.22 -19.82 -4.88
N ASP A 115 1.77 -20.99 -5.35
CA ASP A 115 0.38 -21.42 -5.17
C ASP A 115 0.06 -21.61 -3.69
N SER A 116 -0.79 -20.73 -3.15
CA SER A 116 -1.24 -20.74 -1.76
C SER A 116 -1.85 -22.08 -1.31
N ARG A 117 -2.38 -22.90 -2.23
CA ARG A 117 -2.95 -24.21 -1.86
C ARG A 117 -1.91 -25.22 -1.39
N HIS A 118 -0.63 -25.00 -1.71
CA HIS A 118 0.44 -25.96 -1.48
C HIS A 118 1.57 -25.44 -0.59
N ASP A 119 1.51 -24.20 -0.09
CA ASP A 119 2.51 -23.63 0.80
C ASP A 119 1.89 -23.08 2.10
N ALA A 120 2.19 -23.73 3.22
CA ALA A 120 1.66 -23.37 4.53
C ALA A 120 2.02 -21.94 4.97
N ARG A 121 3.12 -21.36 4.46
CA ARG A 121 3.53 -20.00 4.84
C ARG A 121 2.61 -18.95 4.22
N VAL A 122 2.21 -19.17 2.96
CA VAL A 122 1.24 -18.30 2.27
C VAL A 122 -0.14 -18.46 2.91
N GLN A 123 -0.53 -19.68 3.28
CA GLN A 123 -1.80 -19.93 4.01
C GLN A 123 -1.85 -19.20 5.36
N VAL A 124 -0.75 -19.20 6.12
CA VAL A 124 -0.66 -18.43 7.37
C VAL A 124 -0.79 -16.93 7.09
N ALA A 125 -0.18 -16.43 6.02
CA ALA A 125 -0.33 -15.04 5.62
C ALA A 125 -1.79 -14.69 5.27
N ASP A 126 -2.52 -15.58 4.60
CA ASP A 126 -3.96 -15.37 4.29
C ASP A 126 -4.82 -15.34 5.56
N VAL A 127 -4.54 -16.22 6.52
CA VAL A 127 -5.22 -16.18 7.84
C VAL A 127 -4.95 -14.84 8.53
N LEU A 128 -3.71 -14.36 8.53
CA LEU A 128 -3.36 -13.06 9.10
C LEU A 128 -4.01 -11.89 8.37
N ALA A 129 -4.13 -11.97 7.03
CA ALA A 129 -4.86 -10.98 6.24
C ALA A 129 -6.36 -10.95 6.63
N GLY A 130 -6.98 -12.11 6.83
CA GLY A 130 -8.34 -12.22 7.36
C GLY A 130 -8.51 -11.63 8.76
N VAL A 131 -7.53 -11.83 9.64
CA VAL A 131 -7.49 -11.16 10.96
C VAL A 131 -7.40 -9.64 10.80
N GLY A 132 -6.56 -9.15 9.88
CA GLY A 132 -6.45 -7.73 9.55
C GLY A 132 -7.78 -7.13 9.07
N GLN A 133 -8.53 -7.88 8.25
CA GLN A 133 -9.87 -7.45 7.81
C GLN A 133 -10.85 -7.32 8.99
N GLU A 134 -10.83 -8.27 9.93
CA GLU A 134 -11.69 -8.21 11.11
C GLU A 134 -11.32 -7.04 12.04
N ILE A 135 -10.02 -6.78 12.22
CA ILE A 135 -9.52 -5.62 12.96
C ILE A 135 -9.99 -4.31 12.32
N ALA A 136 -9.88 -4.19 11.01
CA ALA A 136 -10.38 -3.02 10.29
C ALA A 136 -11.89 -2.86 10.49
N ARG A 137 -12.67 -3.95 10.37
CA ARG A 137 -14.12 -3.94 10.61
C ARG A 137 -14.47 -3.47 12.03
N MET A 138 -13.74 -3.93 13.05
CA MET A 138 -13.91 -3.50 14.43
C MET A 138 -13.60 -2.01 14.61
N ALA A 139 -12.51 -1.52 14.02
CA ALA A 139 -12.16 -0.10 14.05
C ALA A 139 -13.25 0.76 13.39
N TYR A 140 -13.78 0.36 12.24
CA TYR A 140 -14.91 1.05 11.60
C TYR A 140 -16.20 1.02 12.44
N ALA A 141 -16.35 0.06 13.35
CA ALA A 141 -17.44 0.01 14.32
C ALA A 141 -17.15 0.82 15.60
N GLY A 142 -16.01 1.50 15.68
CA GLY A 142 -15.59 2.31 16.83
C GLY A 142 -14.90 1.53 17.95
N VAL A 143 -14.53 0.27 17.73
CA VAL A 143 -13.76 -0.54 18.68
C VAL A 143 -12.28 -0.39 18.35
N LEU A 144 -11.52 0.26 19.25
CA LEU A 144 -10.10 0.61 19.04
C LEU A 144 -9.15 0.02 20.11
N ASP A 145 -9.70 -0.74 21.06
CA ASP A 145 -8.96 -1.39 22.14
C ASP A 145 -9.59 -2.76 22.44
N ASP A 146 -9.33 -3.72 21.54
CA ASP A 146 -9.76 -5.11 21.65
C ASP A 146 -8.54 -6.05 21.79
N ASP A 147 -8.71 -7.18 22.48
CA ASP A 147 -7.64 -8.16 22.70
C ASP A 147 -7.00 -8.64 21.39
N LEU A 148 -7.78 -8.81 20.31
CA LEU A 148 -7.26 -9.20 19.00
C LEU A 148 -6.43 -8.09 18.35
N GLN A 149 -6.86 -6.83 18.49
CA GLN A 149 -6.13 -5.65 18.00
C GLN A 149 -4.80 -5.52 18.75
N ASN A 150 -4.84 -5.68 20.07
CA ASN A 150 -3.65 -5.66 20.92
C ASN A 150 -2.68 -6.79 20.60
N ALA A 151 -3.18 -8.02 20.38
CA ALA A 151 -2.35 -9.17 20.04
C ALA A 151 -1.66 -9.06 18.67
N THR A 152 -2.25 -8.31 17.74
CA THR A 152 -1.78 -8.18 16.35
C THR A 152 -1.12 -6.84 16.06
N ARG A 153 -1.04 -5.93 17.04
CA ARG A 153 -0.49 -4.58 16.89
C ARG A 153 0.85 -4.56 16.16
N GLU A 154 1.78 -5.42 16.57
CA GLU A 154 3.12 -5.48 15.98
C GLU A 154 3.13 -6.00 14.54
N MET A 155 1.99 -6.45 14.00
CA MET A 155 1.84 -6.84 12.61
C MET A 155 1.40 -5.67 11.72
N LEU A 156 0.86 -4.59 12.27
CA LEU A 156 0.49 -3.40 11.49
C LEU A 156 1.72 -2.73 10.86
N ASP A 157 1.58 -2.28 9.61
CA ASP A 157 2.67 -1.67 8.84
C ASP A 157 2.89 -0.20 9.25
N GLY A 158 4.12 0.12 9.63
CA GLY A 158 4.67 1.47 9.92
C GLY A 158 4.35 2.52 8.87
N ASN A 159 4.31 2.07 7.63
CA ASN A 159 4.15 2.90 6.44
C ASN A 159 2.77 2.68 5.80
N GLY A 160 1.79 2.17 6.56
CA GLY A 160 0.42 2.08 6.10
C GLY A 160 -0.10 3.45 5.65
N MET A 161 -0.80 3.47 4.52
CA MET A 161 -1.44 4.68 4.00
C MET A 161 -2.93 4.63 4.32
N TRP A 162 -3.35 5.50 5.23
CA TRP A 162 -4.74 5.69 5.63
C TRP A 162 -5.14 7.14 5.32
N ALA A 163 -6.44 7.40 5.24
CA ALA A 163 -6.91 8.78 5.25
C ALA A 163 -6.82 9.34 6.68
N ASP A 164 -6.43 10.60 6.82
CA ASP A 164 -6.39 11.31 8.10
C ASP A 164 -7.75 11.18 8.81
N ASP A 165 -7.71 10.95 10.13
CA ASP A 165 -8.87 10.75 11.00
C ASP A 165 -9.76 9.54 10.65
N SER A 166 -9.33 8.68 9.71
CA SER A 166 -10.04 7.43 9.43
C SER A 166 -9.96 6.47 10.61
N ALA A 167 -10.89 5.52 10.67
CA ALA A 167 -10.89 4.51 11.74
C ALA A 167 -9.55 3.74 11.85
N LEU A 168 -8.87 3.50 10.72
CA LEU A 168 -7.57 2.84 10.70
C LEU A 168 -6.43 3.77 11.13
N ASP A 169 -6.54 5.07 10.82
CA ASP A 169 -5.60 6.08 11.30
C ASP A 169 -5.68 6.22 12.82
N LEU A 170 -6.89 6.36 13.36
CA LEU A 170 -7.15 6.40 14.80
C LEU A 170 -6.70 5.11 15.52
N LEU A 171 -6.94 3.95 14.90
CA LEU A 171 -6.45 2.66 15.42
C LEU A 171 -4.93 2.65 15.47
N TRP A 172 -4.27 3.06 14.38
CA TRP A 172 -2.82 3.12 14.26
C TRP A 172 -2.20 4.07 15.29
N GLU A 173 -2.74 5.28 15.46
CA GLU A 173 -2.27 6.26 16.43
C GLU A 173 -2.38 5.74 17.87
N SER A 174 -3.49 5.06 18.18
CA SER A 174 -3.70 4.44 19.49
C SER A 174 -2.77 3.26 19.73
N ASN A 175 -2.29 2.63 18.66
CA ASN A 175 -1.56 1.37 18.70
C ASN A 175 -0.27 1.39 17.85
N VAL A 176 0.50 2.48 17.93
CA VAL A 176 1.76 2.56 17.17
C VAL A 176 2.69 1.40 17.58
N PRO A 177 3.18 0.57 16.65
CA PRO A 177 4.04 -0.56 16.96
C PRO A 177 5.38 -0.17 17.59
N GLU A 178 5.89 -0.99 18.50
CA GLU A 178 7.14 -0.69 19.22
C GLU A 178 8.36 -0.64 18.30
N TYR A 179 8.42 -1.49 17.28
CA TYR A 179 9.53 -1.48 16.32
C TYR A 179 9.65 -0.12 15.63
N PHE A 180 8.52 0.52 15.35
CA PHE A 180 8.47 1.80 14.64
C PHE A 180 8.80 2.96 15.56
N LYS A 181 8.30 2.95 16.81
CA LYS A 181 8.70 3.89 17.86
C LYS A 181 10.22 3.86 18.08
N ALA A 182 10.78 2.66 18.24
CA ALA A 182 12.20 2.45 18.45
C ALA A 182 13.06 2.90 17.26
N TRP A 183 12.54 2.79 16.04
CA TRP A 183 13.22 3.31 14.86
C TRP A 183 13.19 4.83 14.79
N ARG A 184 12.02 5.46 14.97
CA ARG A 184 11.89 6.93 15.00
C ARG A 184 12.77 7.55 16.09
N ALA A 185 12.77 7.00 17.30
CA ALA A 185 13.60 7.52 18.40
C ALA A 185 15.11 7.53 18.09
N ARG A 186 15.57 6.70 17.15
CA ARG A 186 16.98 6.65 16.72
C ARG A 186 17.31 7.54 15.53
N HIS A 187 16.29 8.00 14.79
CA HIS A 187 16.46 8.66 13.49
C HIS A 187 15.73 10.01 13.38
N SER A 188 14.90 10.38 14.36
CA SER A 188 14.39 11.74 14.52
C SER A 188 15.47 12.62 15.17
N PRO A 189 15.67 13.86 14.68
CA PRO A 189 16.66 14.80 15.21
C PRO A 189 16.37 15.29 16.63
#